data_AF-A0A2M8P990-F1
#
_entry.id   AF-A0A2M8P990-F1
#
_cell.length_a   1.000
_cell.length_b   1.000
_cell.length_c   1.000
_cell.angle_alpha   90.00
_cell.angle_beta   90.00
_cell.angle_gamma   90.00
#
_symmetry.space_group_name_H-M   'P 1'
#
loop_
_entity.id
_entity.type
_entity.pdbx_description
1 polymer ?
#
loop_
_entity_poly.entity_id
_entity_poly.type
_entity_poly.pdbx_seq_one_letter_code
_entity_poly.pdbx_strand_id
1 'polypeptide(L)'
;MEEDESGRRTFRFQPGPIFANLVLADEINRATPKTQSALLEAMQEKTVTVANRTYKLEPPFFVLATQNPLEMEGTYPLPEAQLDRFMFKIDVRFPSAEELVSILSRTTGGENEQPQPVADGARIIEMGKLARQVPIATHVSEYV
;
A
#
# COMPACT_ATOMS: atom_id res chain seq x y z
N MET A 1 -13.27 -10.91 -21.98
CA MET A 1 -13.11 -11.30 -23.39
C MET A 1 -13.91 -10.28 -24.18
N GLU A 2 -13.25 -9.49 -25.02
CA GLU A 2 -13.94 -8.64 -25.99
C GLU A 2 -13.88 -9.38 -27.33
N GLU A 3 -15.04 -9.51 -27.97
CA GLU A 3 -15.18 -10.01 -29.33
C GLU A 3 -15.15 -8.78 -30.23
N ASP A 4 -14.17 -8.71 -31.14
CA ASP A 4 -14.14 -7.64 -32.13
C ASP A 4 -15.28 -7.80 -33.15
N GLU A 5 -15.56 -6.77 -33.95
CA GLU A 5 -16.61 -6.80 -34.99
C GLU A 5 -16.42 -7.93 -36.03
N SER A 6 -15.25 -8.59 -36.03
CA SER A 6 -14.90 -9.71 -36.92
C SER A 6 -15.01 -11.10 -36.25
N GLY A 7 -15.53 -11.19 -35.02
CA GLY A 7 -15.69 -12.45 -34.28
C GLY A 7 -14.38 -12.99 -33.67
N ARG A 8 -13.32 -12.18 -33.65
CA ARG A 8 -12.02 -12.56 -33.09
C ARG A 8 -12.00 -12.24 -31.60
N ARG A 9 -11.81 -13.29 -30.79
CA ARG A 9 -11.65 -13.18 -29.34
C ARG A 9 -10.25 -12.72 -29.00
N THR A 10 -10.12 -11.52 -28.43
CA THR A 10 -8.84 -11.01 -27.95
C THR A 10 -8.77 -11.05 -26.41
N PHE A 11 -7.65 -11.50 -25.88
CA PHE A 11 -7.36 -11.40 -24.45
C PHE A 11 -6.83 -10.01 -24.15
N ARG A 12 -7.69 -9.15 -23.61
CA ARG A 12 -7.31 -7.82 -23.12
C ARG A 12 -6.96 -7.89 -21.64
N PHE A 13 -5.77 -7.41 -21.30
CA PHE A 13 -5.37 -7.26 -19.91
C PHE A 13 -6.26 -6.24 -19.20
N GLN A 14 -6.77 -6.61 -18.02
CA GLN A 14 -7.50 -5.71 -17.14
C GLN A 14 -6.66 -5.48 -15.88
N PRO A 15 -6.22 -4.23 -15.63
CA PRO A 15 -5.46 -3.90 -14.42
C PRO A 15 -6.25 -4.25 -13.17
N GLY A 16 -5.60 -4.99 -12.26
CA GLY A 16 -6.16 -5.32 -10.94
C GLY A 16 -5.99 -4.17 -9.93
N PRO A 17 -6.42 -4.39 -8.66
CA PRO A 17 -6.39 -3.36 -7.61
C PRO A 17 -4.99 -2.87 -7.22
N ILE A 18 -3.94 -3.62 -7.57
CA ILE A 18 -2.55 -3.22 -7.33
C ILE A 18 -2.13 -2.03 -8.20
N PHE A 19 -2.84 -1.74 -9.29
CA PHE A 19 -2.58 -0.60 -10.17
C PHE A 19 -3.24 0.68 -9.61
N ALA A 20 -2.77 1.09 -8.43
CA ALA A 20 -3.23 2.28 -7.70
C ALA A 20 -2.05 2.95 -7.00
N ASN A 21 -2.18 4.23 -6.62
CA ASN A 21 -1.10 4.92 -5.91
C ASN A 21 -0.97 4.50 -4.44
N LEU A 22 -2.09 4.16 -3.81
CA LEU A 22 -2.17 3.68 -2.43
C LEU A 22 -2.96 2.37 -2.42
N VAL A 23 -2.35 1.32 -1.89
CA VAL A 23 -2.96 -0.01 -1.78
C VAL A 23 -3.02 -0.38 -0.30
N LEU A 24 -4.23 -0.68 0.19
CA LEU A 24 -4.44 -1.25 1.52
C LEU A 24 -4.63 -2.77 1.38
N ALA A 25 -3.63 -3.53 1.83
CA ALA A 25 -3.68 -4.98 1.96
C ALA A 25 -4.14 -5.33 3.37
N ASP A 26 -5.45 -5.39 3.56
CA ASP A 26 -6.04 -5.74 4.85
C ASP A 26 -5.80 -7.21 5.18
N GLU A 27 -5.40 -7.49 6.42
CA GLU A 27 -5.08 -8.81 6.96
C GLU A 27 -4.19 -9.63 6.02
N ILE A 28 -3.04 -9.07 5.64
CA ILE A 28 -2.11 -9.70 4.68
C ILE A 28 -1.72 -11.13 5.10
N ASN A 29 -1.74 -11.43 6.39
CA ASN A 29 -1.51 -12.76 6.95
C ASN A 29 -2.59 -13.79 6.59
N ARG A 30 -3.79 -13.41 6.17
CA ARG A 30 -4.82 -14.37 5.69
C ARG A 30 -4.64 -14.75 4.22
N ALA A 31 -3.90 -13.96 3.46
CA ALA A 31 -3.61 -14.29 2.07
C ALA A 31 -2.65 -15.48 1.97
N THR A 32 -2.82 -16.32 0.94
CA THR A 32 -1.89 -17.44 0.73
C THR A 32 -0.44 -16.96 0.56
N PRO A 33 0.58 -17.77 0.88
CA PRO A 33 1.98 -17.36 0.73
C PRO A 33 2.35 -16.90 -0.69
N LYS A 34 1.70 -17.47 -1.71
CA LYS A 34 1.87 -17.07 -3.11
C LYS A 34 1.32 -15.67 -3.38
N THR A 35 0.15 -15.34 -2.83
CA THR A 35 -0.45 -14.00 -2.95
C THR A 35 0.39 -12.96 -2.21
N GLN A 36 0.86 -13.28 -1.00
CA GLN A 36 1.77 -12.42 -0.23
C GLN A 36 3.05 -12.15 -1.03
N SER A 37 3.67 -13.20 -1.57
CA SER A 37 4.90 -13.06 -2.38
C SER A 37 4.68 -12.20 -3.62
N ALA A 38 3.55 -12.33 -4.32
CA ALA A 38 3.23 -11.53 -5.49
C ALA A 38 3.06 -10.03 -5.14
N LEU A 39 2.44 -9.72 -3.99
CA LEU A 39 2.34 -8.35 -3.51
C LEU A 39 3.72 -7.77 -3.16
N LEU A 40 4.56 -8.54 -2.45
CA LEU A 40 5.91 -8.11 -2.07
C LEU A 40 6.84 -7.94 -3.27
N GLU A 41 6.69 -8.77 -4.30
CA GLU A 41 7.37 -8.62 -5.58
C GLU A 41 6.95 -7.31 -6.26
N ALA A 42 5.65 -7.05 -6.36
CA ALA A 42 5.15 -5.78 -6.91
C ALA A 42 5.63 -4.56 -6.10
N MET A 43 5.73 -4.69 -4.77
CA MET A 43 6.28 -3.67 -3.89
C MET A 43 7.75 -3.38 -4.16
N GLN A 44 8.56 -4.41 -4.39
CA GLN A 44 10.00 -4.26 -4.57
C GLN A 44 10.33 -3.81 -6.00
N GLU A 45 9.77 -4.49 -6.99
CA GLU A 45 10.10 -4.30 -8.41
C GLU A 45 9.31 -3.16 -9.05
N LYS A 46 8.23 -2.67 -8.40
CA LYS A 46 7.33 -1.65 -8.93
C LYS A 46 6.75 -2.02 -10.31
N THR A 47 6.62 -3.32 -10.56
CA THR A 47 6.10 -3.87 -11.81
C THR A 47 5.25 -5.10 -11.56
N VAL A 48 4.39 -5.44 -12.53
CA VAL A 48 3.59 -6.65 -12.54
C VAL A 48 3.72 -7.29 -13.92
N THR A 49 4.09 -8.57 -13.98
CA THR A 49 4.21 -9.31 -15.23
C THR A 49 3.01 -10.22 -15.44
N VAL A 50 2.36 -10.09 -16.60
CA VAL A 50 1.23 -10.94 -17.00
C VAL A 50 1.49 -11.50 -18.38
N ALA A 51 1.57 -12.84 -18.46
CA ALA A 51 2.05 -13.56 -19.63
C ALA A 51 3.42 -13.01 -20.08
N ASN A 52 3.53 -12.52 -21.32
CA ASN A 52 4.79 -12.03 -21.88
C ASN A 52 4.92 -10.50 -21.82
N ARG A 53 4.12 -9.83 -20.96
CA ARG A 53 4.13 -8.37 -20.85
C ARG A 53 4.26 -7.93 -19.40
N THR A 54 5.27 -7.09 -19.16
CA THR A 54 5.49 -6.41 -17.87
C THR A 54 4.86 -5.02 -17.92
N TYR A 55 4.13 -4.69 -16.86
CA TYR A 55 3.47 -3.41 -16.66
C TYR A 55 4.13 -2.70 -15.47
N LYS A 56 4.41 -1.41 -15.61
CA LYS A 56 4.92 -0.60 -14.50
C LYS A 56 3.77 -0.12 -13.63
N LEU A 57 4.02 -0.04 -12.32
CA LEU A 57 3.11 0.60 -11.38
C LEU A 57 3.42 2.10 -11.37
N GLU A 58 2.40 2.91 -11.58
CA GLU A 58 2.55 4.36 -11.67
C GLU A 58 2.94 4.95 -10.30
N PRO A 59 4.02 5.76 -10.22
CA PRO A 59 4.38 6.42 -8.97
C PRO A 59 3.44 7.59 -8.64
N PRO A 60 3.25 7.93 -7.35
CA PRO A 60 3.75 7.21 -6.18
C PRO A 60 3.03 5.87 -6.01
N PHE A 61 3.75 4.84 -5.58
CA PHE A 61 3.19 3.52 -5.30
C PHE A 61 3.51 3.10 -3.87
N PHE A 62 2.50 3.12 -3.01
CA PHE A 62 2.61 2.88 -1.57
C PHE A 62 1.66 1.77 -1.13
N VAL A 63 2.16 0.83 -0.33
CA VAL A 63 1.37 -0.28 0.22
C VAL A 63 1.30 -0.15 1.73
N LEU A 64 0.08 -0.07 2.25
CA LEU A 64 -0.25 -0.28 3.65
C LEU A 64 -0.71 -1.72 3.80
N ALA A 65 -0.18 -2.43 4.78
CA ALA A 65 -0.66 -3.76 5.12
C ALA A 65 -1.03 -3.81 6.59
N THR A 66 -2.16 -4.44 6.90
CA THR A 66 -2.56 -4.71 8.28
C THR A 66 -2.34 -6.18 8.60
N GLN A 67 -2.14 -6.48 9.87
CA GLN A 67 -2.08 -7.84 10.38
C GLN A 67 -2.88 -7.88 11.67
N ASN A 68 -3.82 -8.83 11.79
CA ASN A 68 -4.50 -9.10 13.04
C ASN A 68 -3.73 -10.20 13.80
N PRO A 69 -3.04 -9.87 14.91
CA PRO A 69 -2.19 -10.83 15.63
C PRO A 69 -2.96 -11.81 16.50
N LEU A 70 -4.26 -11.59 16.73
CA LEU A 70 -5.07 -12.41 17.64
C LEU A 70 -5.68 -13.64 16.97
N GLU A 71 -5.79 -13.62 15.64
CA GLU A 71 -6.38 -14.70 14.88
C GLU A 71 -5.31 -15.57 14.22
N MET A 72 -5.21 -16.82 14.67
CA MET A 72 -4.18 -17.76 14.21
C MET A 72 -4.73 -18.82 13.24
N GLU A 73 -6.04 -19.03 13.21
CA GLU A 73 -6.66 -20.02 12.33
C GLU A 73 -6.74 -19.53 10.89
N GLY A 74 -6.29 -20.34 9.94
CA GLY A 74 -6.32 -19.98 8.51
C GLY A 74 -5.35 -18.86 8.12
N THR A 75 -4.32 -18.60 8.93
CA THR A 75 -3.32 -17.56 8.65
C THR A 75 -1.96 -18.13 8.25
N TYR A 76 -1.25 -17.34 7.45
CA TYR A 76 0.11 -17.54 6.97
C TYR A 76 0.95 -16.37 7.47
N PRO A 77 1.72 -16.53 8.57
CA PRO A 77 2.53 -15.46 9.10
C PRO A 77 3.58 -15.04 8.07
N LEU A 78 3.83 -13.73 7.97
CA LEU A 78 4.91 -13.22 7.12
C LEU A 78 6.25 -13.53 7.81
N PRO A 79 7.18 -14.25 7.16
CA PRO A 79 8.54 -14.40 7.64
C PRO A 79 9.21 -13.04 7.85
N GLU A 80 10.16 -12.96 8.78
CA GLU A 80 10.91 -11.73 9.08
C GLU A 80 11.53 -11.09 7.83
N ALA A 81 12.15 -11.90 6.98
CA ALA A 81 12.71 -11.44 5.71
C ALA A 81 11.68 -10.80 4.74
N GLN A 82 10.38 -11.12 4.90
CA GLN A 82 9.31 -10.45 4.15
C GLN A 82 8.87 -9.15 4.81
N LEU A 83 8.83 -9.11 6.15
CA LEU A 83 8.54 -7.91 6.92
C LEU A 83 9.60 -6.82 6.70
N ASP A 84 10.86 -7.19 6.52
CA ASP A 84 11.97 -6.26 6.22
C ASP A 84 11.77 -5.44 4.94
N ARG A 85 10.85 -5.85 4.05
CA ARG A 85 10.49 -5.07 2.86
C ARG A 85 9.57 -3.88 3.18
N PHE A 86 9.01 -3.82 4.38
CA PHE A 86 8.24 -2.68 4.86
C PHE A 86 9.16 -1.70 5.57
N MET A 87 9.11 -0.43 5.17
CA MET A 87 9.94 0.62 5.79
C MET A 87 9.58 0.85 7.27
N PHE A 88 8.31 0.64 7.64
CA PHE A 88 7.81 0.83 9.00
C PHE A 88 6.86 -0.29 9.40
N LYS A 89 6.96 -0.70 10.66
CA LYS A 89 5.94 -1.45 11.37
C LYS A 89 5.33 -0.53 12.42
N ILE A 90 4.01 -0.34 12.37
CA ILE A 90 3.28 0.55 13.28
C ILE A 90 2.39 -0.31 14.17
N ASP A 91 2.61 -0.23 15.49
CA ASP A 91 1.74 -0.87 16.47
C ASP A 91 0.55 0.05 16.79
N VAL A 92 -0.59 -0.24 16.18
CA VAL A 92 -1.83 0.53 16.40
C VAL A 92 -2.51 0.01 17.67
N ARG A 93 -2.53 0.84 18.71
CA ARG A 93 -3.22 0.53 19.97
C ARG A 93 -4.70 0.90 19.88
N PHE A 94 -5.51 0.24 20.68
CA PHE A 94 -6.91 0.62 20.84
C PHE A 94 -6.99 2.03 21.45
N PRO A 95 -7.86 2.91 20.93
CA PRO A 95 -8.04 4.25 21.48
C PRO A 95 -8.52 4.22 22.93
N SER A 96 -8.13 5.23 23.70
CA SER A 96 -8.67 5.49 25.04
C SER A 96 -10.17 5.78 24.98
N ALA A 97 -10.84 5.72 26.14
CA ALA A 97 -12.26 6.05 26.24
C ALA A 97 -12.55 7.50 25.78
N GLU A 98 -11.67 8.45 26.11
CA GLU A 98 -11.81 9.85 25.71
C GLU A 98 -11.67 10.02 24.18
N GLU A 99 -10.68 9.36 23.58
CA GLU A 99 -10.50 9.36 22.12
C GLU A 99 -11.69 8.72 21.41
N LEU A 100 -12.24 7.62 21.94
CA LEU A 100 -13.45 6.98 21.40
C LEU A 100 -14.66 7.91 21.43
N VAL A 101 -14.89 8.61 22.54
CA VAL A 101 -15.99 9.58 22.65
C VAL A 101 -15.81 10.70 21.62
N SER A 102 -14.59 11.19 21.41
CA SER A 102 -14.28 12.17 20.36
C SER A 102 -14.53 11.62 18.95
N ILE A 103 -14.09 10.39 18.66
CA ILE A 103 -14.32 9.72 17.37
C ILE A 103 -15.82 9.55 17.11
N LEU A 104 -16.59 9.09 18.10
CA LEU A 104 -18.03 8.94 17.99
C LEU A 104 -18.70 10.29 17.73
N SER A 105 -18.32 11.32 18.49
CA SER A 105 -18.89 12.66 18.33
C SER A 105 -18.63 13.25 16.94
N ARG A 106 -17.44 13.02 16.37
CA ARG A 106 -17.09 13.47 15.01
C ARG A 106 -17.77 12.67 13.91
N THR A 107 -17.91 11.35 14.08
CA THR A 107 -18.48 10.46 13.05
C THR A 107 -20.00 10.40 13.05
N THR A 108 -20.66 10.78 14.16
CA THR A 108 -22.12 10.83 14.28
C THR A 108 -22.71 12.24 14.11
N GLY A 109 -21.87 13.27 13.99
CA GLY A 109 -22.28 14.61 13.62
C GLY A 109 -22.85 14.68 12.20
N GLY A 110 -23.76 15.62 11.94
CA GLY A 110 -24.42 15.77 10.63
C GLY A 110 -23.55 16.41 9.53
N GLU A 111 -22.38 16.95 9.88
CA GLU A 111 -21.48 17.62 8.95
C GLU A 111 -20.31 16.70 8.56
N ASN A 112 -20.36 16.15 7.34
CA ASN A 112 -19.20 15.54 6.71
C ASN A 112 -18.44 16.61 5.91
N GLU A 113 -17.39 17.16 6.49
CA GLU A 113 -16.45 18.01 5.75
C GLU A 113 -15.77 17.17 4.66
N GLN A 114 -15.91 17.58 3.41
CA GLN A 114 -15.20 16.92 2.31
C GLN A 114 -13.76 17.43 2.22
N PRO A 115 -12.75 16.54 2.29
CA PRO A 115 -11.37 16.96 2.17
C PRO A 115 -11.11 17.54 0.78
N GLN A 116 -10.42 18.67 0.72
CA GLN A 116 -9.98 19.26 -0.54
C GLN A 116 -8.61 18.71 -0.93
N PRO A 117 -8.39 18.31 -2.20
CA PRO A 117 -7.08 17.90 -2.67
C PRO A 117 -6.07 19.06 -2.57
N VAL A 118 -4.98 18.85 -1.83
CA VAL A 118 -3.92 19.86 -1.65
C VAL A 118 -2.63 19.54 -2.43
N ALA A 119 -2.48 18.31 -2.91
CA ALA A 119 -1.35 17.85 -3.71
C ALA A 119 -1.76 16.67 -4.60
N ASP A 120 -1.09 16.53 -5.75
CA ASP A 120 -1.21 15.37 -6.64
C ASP A 120 0.02 14.45 -6.54
N GLY A 121 -0.02 13.33 -7.28
CA GLY A 121 1.07 12.36 -7.29
C GLY A 121 2.42 12.94 -7.76
N ALA A 122 2.40 13.83 -8.76
CA ALA A 122 3.61 14.47 -9.27
C ALA A 122 4.26 15.35 -8.18
N ARG A 123 3.44 16.13 -7.46
CA ARG A 123 3.89 16.98 -6.37
C ARG A 123 4.46 16.17 -5.21
N ILE A 124 3.85 15.03 -4.87
CA ILE A 124 4.38 14.11 -3.85
C ILE A 124 5.78 13.60 -4.23
N ILE A 125 5.98 13.24 -5.50
CA ILE A 125 7.29 12.79 -6.00
C ILE A 125 8.33 13.92 -5.90
N GLU A 126 7.97 15.15 -6.23
CA GLU A 126 8.84 16.32 -6.07
C GLU A 126 9.23 16.56 -4.62
N MET A 127 8.27 16.48 -3.69
CA MET A 127 8.52 16.59 -2.25
C MET A 127 9.51 15.51 -1.78
N GLY A 128 9.35 14.27 -2.25
CA GLY A 128 10.29 13.18 -1.95
C GLY A 128 11.71 13.43 -2.47
N LYS A 129 11.86 14.07 -3.64
CA LYS A 129 13.18 14.49 -4.16
C LYS A 129 13.80 15.59 -3.31
N LEU A 130 13.00 16.55 -2.86
CA LEU A 130 13.45 17.64 -1.99
C LEU A 130 13.91 17.12 -0.62
N ALA A 131 13.16 16.18 -0.02
CA ALA A 131 13.52 15.57 1.26
C ALA A 131 14.91 14.91 1.25
N ARG A 132 15.35 14.36 0.12
CA ARG A 132 16.70 13.76 -0.04
C ARG A 132 17.84 14.79 -0.09
N GLN A 133 17.53 16.08 -0.24
CA GLN A 133 18.52 17.15 -0.26
C GLN A 133 18.82 17.69 1.14
N VAL A 134 18.13 17.19 2.18
CA VAL A 134 18.37 17.59 3.57
C VAL A 134 19.75 17.08 3.99
N PRO A 135 20.67 17.97 4.41
CA PRO A 135 22.01 17.57 4.84
C PRO A 135 21.93 16.77 6.14
N ILE A 136 22.72 15.70 6.22
CA ILE A 136 22.88 14.90 7.45
C ILE A 136 24.22 15.29 8.07
N ALA A 137 24.18 15.74 9.33
CA ALA A 137 25.40 16.10 10.05
C ALA A 137 26.30 14.86 10.25
N THR A 138 27.62 15.01 10.14
CA THR A 138 28.57 13.89 10.17
C THR A 138 28.42 12.99 11.39
N HIS A 139 28.22 13.58 12.58
CA HIS A 139 28.05 12.81 13.82
C HIS A 139 26.76 11.97 13.85
N VAL A 140 25.75 12.31 13.04
CA VAL A 140 24.55 11.47 12.85
C VAL A 140 24.86 10.34 11.88
N SER A 141 25.55 10.63 10.78
CA SER A 141 25.98 9.60 9.82
C SER A 141 26.94 8.57 10.41
N GLU A 142 27.79 8.97 11.38
CA GLU A 142 28.71 8.07 12.09
C GLU A 142 28.02 7.22 13.16
N TYR A 143 26.81 7.61 13.58
CA TYR A 143 26.03 6.90 14.59
C TYR A 143 25.20 5.75 14.00
N VAL A 144 24.79 5.86 12.73
CA VAL A 144 23.92 4.91 12.01
C VAL A 144 24.74 3.87 11.27
#